data_AF-A0A534XKH6-F1
#
_entry.id   AF-A0A534XKH6-F1
#
_cell.length_a   1.000
_cell.length_b   1.000
_cell.length_c   1.000
_cell.angle_alpha   90.00
_cell.angle_beta   90.00
_cell.angle_gamma   90.00
#
_symmetry.space_group_name_H-M   'P 1'
#
loop_
_entity.id
_entity.type
_entity.pdbx_description
1 polymer ?
#
loop_
_entity_poly.entity_id
_entity_poly.type
_entity_poly.pdbx_seq_one_letter_code
_entity_poly.pdbx_strand_id
1 'polypeptide(L)'
;MLARRAGVRRLLVLVLAATVALVSRTSHAQGQCATELQEQTSGPVADQGTVCGTAARNKCTFQLELCVNQPEAGCTPKDLKKRTIHASSLCAGGIGKVKVKANGTSSVCGSFAGVKVKTKKHGTKAGSCKISAKAGKSKTKITLLCQPESAPCSTTTTTTTIPLVCVTTTSLPTCGNGVVDGGEQCDPPCGAGCAAGQFCNSSCQCVATAACACGASTPTKLDFTTDVGTGECGAVTDGSGDNLLCLECAGLYFGGGAVAVPLPATVPNMGSSLTKVSGCSDTCLTLANLTSTDTGSNRNCTSVDCLFGPPLPIPNNAAAPLSTCVINIVAADAQGFAQCDTGASSVNLPLTSLTYLFGDLLNGTTPDRPDVAGIQPCPVCLNACKVCSSTGASNGMPCTTNADCGTGGFCGGSACTSDADCPAGISCSSAPQCLGGPNDGLACTPGSGSLGDPYPTSHDCPPPGFPVGTLPGQPIGTLPIPFALTTSISSKPGVVSGTQQRVFCGYCRDAANTGCFEGDPTAAMDGCPEPAGALHPCTSDADCTTPSYASCEQRDQGAFRQGSAATVFEVGAPAGSMIDGAAHSSRLVSVFCVPPTFNPAIDAAADLPGPGAVSLPGHAQLLP
;
A
#
# COMPACT_ATOMS: atom_id res chain seq x y z
N MET A 1 11.64 -40.17 59.88
CA MET A 1 10.84 -40.50 61.07
C MET A 1 10.82 -39.28 61.98
N LEU A 2 9.61 -38.83 62.34
CA LEU A 2 9.20 -37.98 63.49
C LEU A 2 9.90 -36.62 63.71
N ALA A 3 9.22 -35.49 63.95
CA ALA A 3 7.79 -35.25 64.12
C ALA A 3 7.44 -33.74 63.97
N ARG A 4 6.23 -33.52 63.44
CA ARG A 4 5.30 -32.37 63.57
C ARG A 4 5.24 -31.85 65.03
N ARG A 5 4.92 -30.58 65.40
CA ARG A 5 3.82 -29.65 65.05
C ARG A 5 4.03 -28.37 65.91
N ALA A 6 3.94 -27.15 65.36
CA ALA A 6 2.81 -26.19 65.44
C ALA A 6 2.94 -25.05 66.49
N GLY A 7 2.76 -23.78 66.06
CA GLY A 7 2.50 -22.65 66.97
C GLY A 7 2.85 -21.22 66.50
N VAL A 8 2.10 -20.69 65.52
CA VAL A 8 1.59 -19.30 65.33
C VAL A 8 2.27 -18.10 66.05
N ARG A 9 2.70 -17.06 65.30
CA ARG A 9 2.21 -15.65 65.41
C ARG A 9 2.79 -14.69 64.33
N ARG A 10 1.94 -13.74 63.93
CA ARG A 10 2.05 -12.71 62.87
C ARG A 10 2.94 -11.51 63.25
N LEU A 11 3.61 -10.88 62.28
CA LEU A 11 3.71 -9.42 62.01
C LEU A 11 4.54 -9.23 60.70
N LEU A 12 3.96 -8.79 59.57
CA LEU A 12 3.68 -7.42 59.08
C LEU A 12 4.89 -6.71 58.39
N VAL A 13 4.87 -6.72 57.03
CA VAL A 13 5.17 -5.61 56.07
C VAL A 13 6.64 -5.12 55.97
N LEU A 14 7.30 -4.92 54.80
CA LEU A 14 7.04 -4.00 53.67
C LEU A 14 7.94 -4.34 52.44
N VAL A 15 7.32 -4.42 51.27
CA VAL A 15 7.71 -4.06 49.87
C VAL A 15 9.19 -4.05 49.43
N LEU A 16 9.50 -4.82 48.37
CA LEU A 16 10.31 -4.36 47.23
C LEU A 16 9.86 -5.08 45.94
N ALA A 17 9.76 -4.31 44.85
CA ALA A 17 9.17 -4.69 43.57
C ALA A 17 10.02 -5.67 42.76
N ALA A 18 9.38 -6.68 42.16
CA ALA A 18 9.93 -7.50 41.09
C ALA A 18 8.88 -7.66 39.99
N THR A 19 9.14 -7.04 38.84
CA THR A 19 8.47 -7.28 37.57
C THR A 19 8.94 -8.62 37.00
N VAL A 20 8.06 -9.62 36.97
CA VAL A 20 8.21 -10.85 36.17
C VAL A 20 7.00 -10.95 35.28
N ALA A 21 7.23 -10.82 33.98
CA ALA A 21 6.27 -11.13 32.93
C ALA A 21 5.99 -12.63 32.93
N LEU A 22 4.73 -13.01 33.13
CA LEU A 22 4.23 -14.36 32.90
C LEU A 22 3.49 -14.38 31.56
N VAL A 23 4.07 -15.16 30.65
CA VAL A 23 3.55 -15.74 29.41
C VAL A 23 2.02 -15.92 29.42
N SER A 24 1.34 -15.34 28.43
CA SER A 24 -0.03 -15.73 28.10
C SER A 24 0.01 -16.98 27.24
N ARG A 25 -0.16 -18.15 27.86
CA ARG A 25 -0.63 -19.34 27.16
C ARG A 25 -2.10 -19.11 26.78
N THR A 26 -2.45 -19.14 25.50
CA THR A 26 -3.84 -19.35 25.09
C THR A 26 -3.95 -20.71 24.41
N SER A 27 -4.57 -21.61 25.15
CA SER A 27 -4.89 -22.99 24.79
C SER A 27 -5.95 -23.02 23.67
N HIS A 28 -5.86 -23.99 22.77
CA HIS A 28 -7.02 -24.43 21.99
C HIS A 28 -8.19 -24.76 22.94
N ALA A 29 -9.26 -23.97 22.88
CA ALA A 29 -10.54 -24.31 23.47
C ALA A 29 -11.60 -24.14 22.38
N GLN A 30 -12.20 -25.26 21.94
CA GLN A 30 -13.45 -25.22 21.17
C GLN A 30 -14.52 -24.55 22.05
N GLY A 31 -14.74 -23.26 21.81
CA GLY A 31 -15.65 -22.41 22.57
C GLY A 31 -17.09 -22.48 22.04
N GLN A 32 -18.05 -22.10 22.88
CA GLN A 32 -19.41 -21.85 22.42
C GLN A 32 -19.40 -20.65 21.45
N CYS A 33 -20.13 -20.75 20.32
CA CYS A 33 -20.27 -19.65 19.37
C CYS A 33 -20.73 -18.33 20.01
N ALA A 34 -20.27 -17.22 19.43
CA ALA A 34 -20.25 -15.92 20.09
C ALA A 34 -21.67 -15.35 20.35
N THR A 35 -21.77 -14.60 21.45
CA THR A 35 -22.87 -13.66 21.70
C THR A 35 -22.32 -12.29 21.34
N GLU A 36 -22.98 -11.56 20.45
CA GLU A 36 -22.43 -10.34 19.88
C GLU A 36 -23.41 -9.18 20.03
N LEU A 37 -22.88 -7.97 20.23
CA LEU A 37 -23.65 -6.74 20.19
C LEU A 37 -23.24 -5.98 18.93
N GLN A 38 -24.23 -5.64 18.12
CA GLN A 38 -24.03 -4.88 16.89
C GLN A 38 -24.63 -3.49 17.07
N GLU A 39 -23.91 -2.46 16.64
CA GLU A 39 -24.42 -1.10 16.57
C GLU A 39 -24.81 -0.79 15.13
N GLN A 40 -25.93 -0.09 14.93
CA GLN A 40 -26.53 0.10 13.61
C GLN A 40 -25.61 0.78 12.61
N THR A 41 -24.71 1.65 13.07
CA THR A 41 -23.76 2.40 12.24
C THR A 41 -22.36 1.80 12.29
N SER A 42 -21.88 1.31 13.44
CA SER A 42 -20.52 0.78 13.56
C SER A 42 -20.40 -0.73 13.34
N GLY A 43 -21.51 -1.44 13.10
CA GLY A 43 -21.51 -2.89 12.92
C GLY A 43 -21.18 -3.68 14.20
N PRO A 44 -20.64 -4.91 14.07
CA PRO A 44 -20.31 -5.76 15.21
C PRO A 44 -19.25 -5.14 16.12
N VAL A 45 -19.51 -5.15 17.43
CA VAL A 45 -18.62 -4.58 18.44
C VAL A 45 -17.92 -5.71 19.18
N ALA A 46 -16.59 -5.78 19.05
CA ALA A 46 -15.75 -6.77 19.73
C ALA A 46 -15.93 -6.74 21.27
N ASP A 47 -15.64 -7.86 21.96
CA ASP A 47 -15.67 -7.88 23.43
C ASP A 47 -14.66 -6.89 24.02
N GLN A 48 -15.09 -6.17 25.05
CA GLN A 48 -14.46 -4.99 25.62
C GLN A 48 -14.33 -3.77 24.67
N GLY A 49 -14.85 -3.86 23.45
CA GLY A 49 -14.87 -2.77 22.48
C GLY A 49 -15.63 -1.53 22.96
N THR A 50 -15.29 -0.38 22.40
CA THR A 50 -15.93 0.90 22.73
C THR A 50 -16.56 1.52 21.49
N VAL A 51 -17.85 1.86 21.56
CA VAL A 51 -18.53 2.66 20.54
C VAL A 51 -18.63 4.10 21.03
N CYS A 52 -18.13 5.04 20.23
CA CYS A 52 -18.17 6.47 20.55
C CYS A 52 -19.31 7.16 19.79
N GLY A 53 -20.03 8.07 20.45
CA GLY A 53 -21.03 8.92 19.82
C GLY A 53 -20.93 10.36 20.33
N THR A 54 -21.21 11.33 19.46
CA THR A 54 -21.28 12.74 19.84
C THR A 54 -22.68 13.09 20.31
N ALA A 55 -22.79 13.79 21.44
CA ALA A 55 -24.06 14.11 22.06
C ALA A 55 -24.82 15.17 21.25
N ALA A 56 -26.13 14.98 21.06
CA ALA A 56 -27.03 16.07 20.73
C ALA A 56 -27.48 16.73 22.04
N ARG A 57 -27.01 17.95 22.31
CA ARG A 57 -27.15 18.67 23.59
C ARG A 57 -26.41 17.98 24.76
N ASN A 58 -26.99 16.90 25.31
CA ASN A 58 -26.43 16.21 26.48
C ASN A 58 -26.65 14.69 26.50
N LYS A 59 -27.04 14.11 25.36
CA LYS A 59 -27.28 12.66 25.24
C LYS A 59 -26.85 12.14 23.88
N CYS A 60 -26.32 10.93 23.88
CA CYS A 60 -26.09 10.11 22.70
C CYS A 60 -27.11 8.97 22.70
N THR A 61 -27.59 8.59 21.52
CA THR A 61 -28.45 7.43 21.33
C THR A 61 -27.71 6.45 20.42
N PHE A 62 -27.41 5.27 20.95
CA PHE A 62 -26.74 4.18 20.21
C PHE A 62 -27.78 3.13 19.86
N GLN A 63 -27.81 2.68 18.61
CA GLN A 63 -28.83 1.74 18.15
C GLN A 63 -28.23 0.35 18.19
N LEU A 64 -28.60 -0.44 19.21
CA LEU A 64 -27.97 -1.74 19.44
C LEU A 64 -28.91 -2.90 19.15
N GLU A 65 -28.36 -3.94 18.55
CA GLU A 65 -28.96 -5.26 18.39
C GLU A 65 -28.12 -6.32 19.11
N LEU A 66 -28.78 -7.37 19.60
CA LEU A 66 -28.14 -8.51 20.24
C LEU A 66 -28.25 -9.73 19.34
N CYS A 67 -27.12 -10.33 19.02
CA CYS A 67 -26.98 -11.53 18.23
C CYS A 67 -26.43 -12.69 19.09
N VAL A 68 -26.89 -13.92 18.84
CA VAL A 68 -26.44 -15.12 19.56
C VAL A 68 -26.08 -16.24 18.60
N ASN A 69 -25.20 -17.14 19.04
CA ASN A 69 -24.65 -18.25 18.23
C ASN A 69 -24.03 -17.75 16.91
N GLN A 70 -23.35 -16.60 16.94
CA GLN A 70 -22.67 -16.07 15.75
C GLN A 70 -21.52 -17.00 15.35
N PRO A 71 -21.42 -17.39 14.06
CA PRO A 71 -20.43 -18.35 13.60
C PRO A 71 -19.02 -17.73 13.65
N GLU A 72 -18.06 -18.51 14.17
CA GLU A 72 -16.64 -18.16 14.24
C GLU A 72 -15.83 -19.45 14.04
N ALA A 73 -14.62 -19.35 13.47
CA ALA A 73 -13.78 -20.50 13.15
C ALA A 73 -13.52 -21.36 14.41
N GLY A 74 -13.98 -22.62 14.38
CA GLY A 74 -13.79 -23.57 15.49
C GLY A 74 -14.79 -23.47 16.65
N CYS A 75 -15.87 -22.69 16.55
CA CYS A 75 -16.90 -22.62 17.60
C CYS A 75 -18.01 -23.68 17.45
N THR A 76 -18.66 -24.05 18.55
CA THR A 76 -19.86 -24.94 18.54
C THR A 76 -21.11 -24.17 18.98
N PRO A 77 -22.18 -24.07 18.15
CA PRO A 77 -23.42 -23.40 18.53
C PRO A 77 -24.10 -24.06 19.73
N LYS A 78 -24.69 -23.26 20.63
CA LYS A 78 -25.37 -23.79 21.81
C LYS A 78 -26.88 -23.80 21.62
N ASP A 79 -27.52 -24.89 22.05
CA ASP A 79 -28.98 -24.91 22.18
C ASP A 79 -29.43 -23.97 23.32
N LEU A 80 -30.11 -22.88 22.94
CA LEU A 80 -30.59 -21.83 23.84
C LEU A 80 -32.03 -22.05 24.32
N LYS A 81 -32.66 -23.20 24.01
CA LYS A 81 -33.94 -23.66 24.59
C LYS A 81 -35.09 -22.64 24.53
N LYS A 82 -35.31 -21.97 23.39
CA LYS A 82 -36.42 -21.01 23.18
C LYS A 82 -36.42 -19.82 24.15
N ARG A 83 -35.26 -19.40 24.66
CA ARG A 83 -35.14 -18.30 25.63
C ARG A 83 -35.04 -16.94 24.95
N THR A 84 -35.62 -15.92 25.59
CA THR A 84 -35.35 -14.52 25.27
C THR A 84 -34.11 -14.07 26.04
N ILE A 85 -33.05 -13.71 25.32
CA ILE A 85 -31.82 -13.19 25.89
C ILE A 85 -31.87 -11.66 25.85
N HIS A 86 -31.50 -11.01 26.95
CA HIS A 86 -31.50 -9.56 27.08
C HIS A 86 -30.09 -9.04 27.32
N ALA A 87 -29.79 -7.87 26.76
CA ALA A 87 -28.63 -7.10 27.19
C ALA A 87 -28.93 -6.42 28.54
N SER A 88 -27.88 -6.20 29.33
CA SER A 88 -27.96 -5.65 30.68
C SER A 88 -26.99 -4.47 30.82
N SER A 89 -27.43 -3.40 31.46
CA SER A 89 -26.59 -2.24 31.78
C SER A 89 -27.24 -1.38 32.87
N LEU A 90 -26.48 -0.41 33.38
CA LEU A 90 -26.97 0.65 34.26
C LEU A 90 -27.19 1.98 33.50
N CYS A 91 -27.36 1.93 32.16
CA CYS A 91 -27.54 3.15 31.35
C CYS A 91 -28.90 3.82 31.61
N ALA A 92 -29.01 5.10 31.29
CA ALA A 92 -30.16 5.96 31.60
C ALA A 92 -31.47 5.62 30.85
N GLY A 93 -31.48 4.59 29.98
CA GLY A 93 -32.69 4.03 29.37
C GLY A 93 -32.45 3.30 28.05
N GLY A 94 -33.35 2.39 27.69
CA GLY A 94 -33.38 1.70 26.39
C GLY A 94 -32.83 0.27 26.38
N ILE A 95 -31.96 -0.09 27.33
CA ILE A 95 -31.28 -1.40 27.30
C ILE A 95 -32.22 -2.60 27.40
N GLY A 96 -33.32 -2.50 28.15
CA GLY A 96 -34.29 -3.60 28.29
C GLY A 96 -34.99 -3.99 26.98
N LYS A 97 -34.88 -3.14 25.94
CA LYS A 97 -35.40 -3.39 24.60
C LYS A 97 -34.41 -4.13 23.69
N VAL A 98 -33.12 -4.14 24.02
CA VAL A 98 -32.08 -4.89 23.30
C VAL A 98 -32.17 -6.36 23.72
N LYS A 99 -32.86 -7.17 22.91
CA LYS A 99 -33.15 -8.57 23.19
C LYS A 99 -33.30 -9.40 21.92
N VAL A 100 -33.06 -10.70 22.03
CA VAL A 100 -33.26 -11.68 20.95
C VAL A 100 -33.96 -12.93 21.47
N LYS A 101 -34.88 -13.50 20.69
CA LYS A 101 -35.55 -14.76 21.00
C LYS A 101 -34.84 -15.88 20.24
N ALA A 102 -34.09 -16.71 20.95
CA ALA A 102 -33.28 -17.77 20.35
C ALA A 102 -33.97 -19.13 20.44
N ASN A 103 -34.02 -19.89 19.35
CA ASN A 103 -34.65 -21.20 19.28
C ASN A 103 -33.67 -22.26 18.77
N GLY A 104 -33.33 -23.24 19.60
CA GLY A 104 -32.35 -24.27 19.24
C GLY A 104 -30.93 -23.70 19.12
N THR A 105 -30.19 -24.18 18.12
CA THR A 105 -28.77 -23.87 17.84
C THR A 105 -28.57 -22.82 16.73
N SER A 106 -29.65 -22.23 16.20
CA SER A 106 -29.56 -21.26 15.11
C SER A 106 -28.83 -19.98 15.51
N SER A 107 -28.05 -19.41 14.59
CA SER A 107 -27.60 -18.03 14.65
C SER A 107 -28.79 -17.10 14.42
N VAL A 108 -29.08 -16.21 15.38
CA VAL A 108 -30.19 -15.25 15.28
C VAL A 108 -29.85 -13.93 15.94
N CYS A 109 -30.36 -12.85 15.36
CA CYS A 109 -30.28 -11.48 15.86
C CYS A 109 -31.69 -10.95 16.22
N GLY A 110 -31.72 -9.94 17.09
CA GLY A 110 -32.94 -9.32 17.60
C GLY A 110 -33.52 -8.25 16.68
N SER A 111 -33.71 -7.04 17.22
CA SER A 111 -34.01 -5.85 16.43
C SER A 111 -33.30 -4.68 17.09
N PHE A 112 -32.87 -3.70 16.28
CA PHE A 112 -32.21 -2.51 16.81
C PHE A 112 -33.08 -1.77 17.83
N ALA A 113 -32.47 -1.44 18.97
CA ALA A 113 -33.09 -0.67 20.03
C ALA A 113 -32.16 0.42 20.56
N GLY A 114 -32.72 1.63 20.70
CA GLY A 114 -31.95 2.82 21.10
C GLY A 114 -31.61 2.84 22.58
N VAL A 115 -30.31 2.75 22.88
CA VAL A 115 -29.73 2.88 24.20
C VAL A 115 -29.20 4.30 24.40
N LYS A 116 -29.69 4.98 25.44
CA LYS A 116 -29.37 6.39 25.69
C LYS A 116 -28.27 6.52 26.75
N VAL A 117 -27.20 7.23 26.41
CA VAL A 117 -26.10 7.58 27.31
C VAL A 117 -26.07 9.09 27.48
N LYS A 118 -26.11 9.58 28.71
CA LYS A 118 -26.03 11.02 29.01
C LYS A 118 -24.58 11.43 29.20
N THR A 119 -24.22 12.60 28.70
CA THR A 119 -22.96 13.28 29.07
C THR A 119 -22.98 13.68 30.55
N LYS A 120 -21.80 13.91 31.13
CA LYS A 120 -21.65 14.43 32.49
C LYS A 120 -21.58 15.96 32.50
N LYS A 121 -21.73 16.56 33.69
CA LYS A 121 -21.62 18.03 33.93
C LYS A 121 -22.36 18.87 32.88
N HIS A 122 -23.66 18.61 32.71
CA HIS A 122 -24.53 19.38 31.81
C HIS A 122 -24.06 19.48 30.35
N GLY A 123 -23.35 18.47 29.81
CA GLY A 123 -22.93 18.49 28.40
C GLY A 123 -21.48 18.88 28.17
N THR A 124 -20.70 19.10 29.23
CA THR A 124 -19.29 19.53 29.11
C THR A 124 -18.27 18.42 29.31
N LYS A 125 -18.69 17.23 29.77
CA LYS A 125 -17.79 16.08 29.98
C LYS A 125 -18.38 14.79 29.42
N ALA A 126 -17.51 13.93 28.91
CA ALA A 126 -17.92 12.65 28.35
C ALA A 126 -18.68 11.78 29.39
N GLY A 127 -19.75 11.15 28.94
CA GLY A 127 -20.48 10.11 29.65
C GLY A 127 -20.08 8.73 29.15
N SER A 128 -20.12 7.71 30.00
CA SER A 128 -19.83 6.33 29.58
C SER A 128 -20.85 5.37 30.15
N CYS A 129 -21.15 4.30 29.41
CA CYS A 129 -22.00 3.22 29.89
C CYS A 129 -21.51 1.85 29.44
N LYS A 130 -21.40 0.91 30.39
CA LYS A 130 -21.01 -0.47 30.12
C LYS A 130 -22.24 -1.35 29.93
N ILE A 131 -22.26 -2.11 28.84
CA ILE A 131 -23.31 -3.06 28.48
C ILE A 131 -22.74 -4.46 28.54
N SER A 132 -23.54 -5.43 28.96
CA SER A 132 -23.19 -6.83 28.84
C SER A 132 -24.36 -7.69 28.38
N ALA A 133 -24.08 -8.65 27.50
CA ALA A 133 -25.02 -9.67 27.06
C ALA A 133 -24.41 -11.06 27.28
N LYS A 134 -25.25 -12.03 27.66
CA LYS A 134 -24.81 -13.40 27.97
C LYS A 134 -25.82 -14.41 27.46
N ALA A 135 -25.39 -15.32 26.59
CA ALA A 135 -26.16 -16.49 26.17
C ALA A 135 -25.36 -17.77 26.47
N GLY A 136 -25.85 -18.59 27.40
CA GLY A 136 -25.12 -19.79 27.83
C GLY A 136 -23.81 -19.44 28.55
N LYS A 137 -22.68 -19.97 28.04
CA LYS A 137 -21.32 -19.67 28.53
C LYS A 137 -20.68 -18.48 27.81
N SER A 138 -21.18 -18.11 26.64
CA SER A 138 -20.70 -16.95 25.88
C SER A 138 -21.21 -15.64 26.50
N LYS A 139 -20.32 -14.66 26.64
CA LYS A 139 -20.59 -13.36 27.24
C LYS A 139 -19.77 -12.29 26.52
N THR A 140 -20.42 -11.17 26.22
CA THR A 140 -19.79 -9.99 25.63
C THR A 140 -20.12 -8.77 26.44
N LYS A 141 -19.14 -7.89 26.59
CA LYS A 141 -19.24 -6.60 27.24
C LYS A 141 -18.74 -5.52 26.28
N ILE A 142 -19.46 -4.42 26.17
CA ILE A 142 -19.02 -3.27 25.39
C ILE A 142 -19.17 -1.99 26.20
N THR A 143 -18.46 -0.94 25.81
CA THR A 143 -18.59 0.39 26.40
C THR A 143 -19.16 1.35 25.38
N LEU A 144 -20.22 2.08 25.74
CA LEU A 144 -20.72 3.20 24.97
C LEU A 144 -20.14 4.49 25.56
N LEU A 145 -19.42 5.27 24.76
CA LEU A 145 -18.82 6.54 25.13
C LEU A 145 -19.57 7.69 24.45
N CYS A 146 -20.12 8.60 25.23
CA CYS A 146 -20.85 9.76 24.75
C CYS A 146 -20.04 11.04 24.97
N GLN A 147 -19.49 11.62 23.91
CA GLN A 147 -18.68 12.82 23.97
C GLN A 147 -19.52 14.11 23.82
N PRO A 148 -19.08 15.23 24.43
CA PRO A 148 -19.74 16.53 24.26
C PRO A 148 -19.49 17.13 22.87
N GLU A 149 -20.36 18.03 22.41
CA GLU A 149 -20.23 18.71 21.10
C GLU A 149 -18.90 19.48 20.96
N SER A 150 -18.35 19.99 22.07
CA SER A 150 -17.09 20.73 22.10
C SER A 150 -15.82 19.87 21.94
N ALA A 151 -15.95 18.55 21.96
CA ALA A 151 -14.86 17.60 21.77
C ALA A 151 -15.43 16.32 21.15
N PRO A 152 -15.84 16.37 19.86
CA PRO A 152 -16.51 15.25 19.21
C PRO A 152 -15.60 14.02 19.11
N CYS A 153 -16.20 12.84 18.96
CA CYS A 153 -15.44 11.63 18.66
C CYS A 153 -14.68 11.79 17.33
N SER A 154 -13.39 11.44 17.31
CA SER A 154 -12.69 11.23 16.03
C SER A 154 -13.42 10.13 15.28
N THR A 155 -13.80 10.40 14.04
CA THR A 155 -14.51 9.47 13.17
C THR A 155 -13.59 8.32 12.79
N THR A 156 -13.72 7.19 13.49
CA THR A 156 -13.35 5.90 12.92
C THR A 156 -14.58 5.36 12.21
N THR A 157 -14.57 5.42 10.89
CA THR A 157 -15.65 4.93 10.02
C THR A 157 -15.67 3.41 10.09
N THR A 158 -16.81 2.81 10.46
CA THR A 158 -17.07 1.39 10.24
C THR A 158 -18.20 1.24 9.23
N THR A 159 -18.03 0.25 8.38
CA THR A 159 -18.63 0.07 7.06
C THR A 159 -20.13 -0.20 7.14
N THR A 160 -20.92 0.78 6.74
CA THR A 160 -22.25 0.56 6.16
C THR A 160 -22.04 0.36 4.66
N THR A 161 -22.77 -0.55 4.01
CA THR A 161 -22.83 -0.66 2.54
C THR A 161 -23.44 0.63 1.96
N ILE A 162 -22.58 1.64 1.84
CA ILE A 162 -22.78 2.93 1.18
C ILE A 162 -22.08 2.78 -0.18
N PRO A 163 -22.61 3.37 -1.27
CA PRO A 163 -21.89 3.41 -2.55
C PRO A 163 -20.45 3.87 -2.36
N LEU A 164 -19.54 3.35 -3.17
CA LEU A 164 -18.11 3.66 -3.17
C LEU A 164 -17.91 5.18 -3.34
N VAL A 165 -17.76 5.94 -2.25
CA VAL A 165 -17.48 7.39 -2.31
C VAL A 165 -15.98 7.56 -2.17
N CYS A 166 -15.29 7.48 -3.30
CA CYS A 166 -13.88 7.77 -3.40
C CYS A 166 -13.62 9.26 -3.16
N VAL A 167 -12.34 9.66 -3.14
CA VAL A 167 -11.97 11.07 -3.33
C VAL A 167 -12.52 11.55 -4.67
N THR A 168 -13.67 12.21 -4.67
CA THR A 168 -14.25 12.84 -5.86
C THR A 168 -13.93 14.33 -5.82
N THR A 169 -12.97 14.78 -6.63
CA THR A 169 -12.78 16.21 -6.90
C THR A 169 -13.57 16.58 -8.16
N THR A 170 -14.85 16.91 -8.01
CA THR A 170 -15.71 17.37 -9.13
C THR A 170 -15.40 18.79 -9.61
N SER A 171 -14.47 19.47 -8.96
CA SER A 171 -13.86 20.71 -9.46
C SER A 171 -12.35 20.59 -9.29
N LEU A 172 -11.62 20.43 -10.39
CA LEU A 172 -10.21 20.77 -10.38
C LEU A 172 -10.11 22.25 -9.95
N PRO A 173 -9.18 22.62 -9.06
CA PRO A 173 -8.82 24.03 -8.95
C PRO A 173 -8.43 24.48 -10.37
N THR A 174 -8.88 25.66 -10.79
CA THR A 174 -8.47 26.19 -12.10
C THR A 174 -6.94 26.18 -12.16
N CYS A 175 -6.31 26.62 -11.07
CA CYS A 175 -4.87 26.81 -11.01
C CYS A 175 -4.13 25.62 -10.39
N GLY A 176 -3.04 25.19 -11.04
CA GLY A 176 -2.12 24.16 -10.55
C GLY A 176 -2.56 22.75 -10.92
N ASN A 177 -3.26 22.59 -12.04
CA ASN A 177 -3.81 21.31 -12.51
C ASN A 177 -2.95 20.67 -13.62
N GLY A 178 -1.79 21.26 -13.94
CA GLY A 178 -0.88 20.85 -14.99
C GLY A 178 -1.24 21.38 -16.39
N VAL A 179 -2.29 22.19 -16.52
CA VAL A 179 -2.80 22.75 -17.78
C VAL A 179 -3.05 24.25 -17.61
N VAL A 180 -2.67 25.05 -18.61
CA VAL A 180 -2.98 26.50 -18.58
C VAL A 180 -4.40 26.71 -19.12
N ASP A 181 -5.36 26.95 -18.22
CA ASP A 181 -6.76 27.13 -18.58
C ASP A 181 -7.12 28.58 -18.97
N GLY A 182 -8.33 28.76 -19.52
CA GLY A 182 -8.85 30.08 -19.88
C GLY A 182 -9.02 31.00 -18.66
N GLY A 183 -8.11 31.98 -18.51
CA GLY A 183 -8.04 32.87 -17.36
C GLY A 183 -6.70 32.82 -16.61
N GLU A 184 -5.82 31.90 -17.00
CA GLU A 184 -4.52 31.68 -16.39
C GLU A 184 -3.39 32.13 -17.30
N GLN A 185 -2.31 32.63 -16.71
CA GLN A 185 -1.11 33.00 -17.48
C GLN A 185 -0.13 31.83 -17.58
N CYS A 186 -0.20 30.89 -16.64
CA CYS A 186 0.72 29.78 -16.43
C CYS A 186 0.11 28.80 -15.41
N ASP A 187 0.71 27.61 -15.28
CA ASP A 187 0.29 26.62 -14.28
C ASP A 187 1.44 26.29 -13.28
N PRO A 188 1.22 26.39 -11.95
CA PRO A 188 2.20 26.06 -10.92
C PRO A 188 2.36 24.54 -10.71
N PRO A 189 3.49 24.07 -10.12
CA PRO A 189 4.52 24.87 -9.46
C PRO A 189 5.53 25.45 -10.44
N CYS A 190 5.73 26.78 -10.37
CA CYS A 190 6.82 27.52 -11.00
C CYS A 190 7.01 27.31 -12.52
N GLY A 191 5.97 26.89 -13.24
CA GLY A 191 6.06 26.35 -14.59
C GLY A 191 6.29 27.36 -15.73
N ALA A 192 6.52 26.76 -16.92
CA ALA A 192 6.68 27.39 -18.22
C ALA A 192 5.34 27.93 -18.78
N GLY A 193 5.43 29.02 -19.54
CA GLY A 193 4.29 29.85 -19.97
C GLY A 193 4.55 31.33 -19.71
N CYS A 194 5.41 31.62 -18.73
CA CYS A 194 5.91 32.96 -18.45
C CYS A 194 7.15 33.30 -19.29
N ALA A 195 7.38 34.60 -19.51
CA ALA A 195 8.55 35.08 -20.22
C ALA A 195 9.84 34.85 -19.40
N ALA A 196 11.01 34.92 -20.06
CA ALA A 196 12.29 34.80 -19.39
C ALA A 196 12.42 35.81 -18.23
N GLY A 197 12.84 35.34 -17.05
CA GLY A 197 12.92 36.16 -15.83
C GLY A 197 11.59 36.28 -15.06
N GLN A 198 10.61 35.44 -15.38
CA GLN A 198 9.36 35.31 -14.62
C GLN A 198 9.10 33.86 -14.20
N PHE A 199 8.31 33.67 -13.16
CA PHE A 199 7.84 32.36 -12.72
C PHE A 199 6.33 32.37 -12.49
N CYS A 200 5.73 31.18 -12.50
CA CYS A 200 4.33 31.00 -12.17
C CYS A 200 4.12 30.92 -10.65
N ASN A 201 3.41 31.88 -10.07
CA ASN A 201 3.06 31.85 -8.65
C ASN A 201 1.86 30.90 -8.38
N SER A 202 1.53 30.69 -7.11
CA SER A 202 0.41 29.86 -6.66
C SER A 202 -0.99 30.39 -7.04
N SER A 203 -1.07 31.56 -7.68
CA SER A 203 -2.31 32.16 -8.21
C SER A 203 -2.37 32.16 -9.74
N CYS A 204 -1.51 31.38 -10.43
CA CYS A 204 -1.45 31.28 -11.89
C CYS A 204 -1.14 32.58 -12.61
N GLN A 205 -0.33 33.43 -11.96
CA GLN A 205 0.16 34.68 -12.50
C GLN A 205 1.67 34.61 -12.76
N CYS A 206 2.10 35.19 -13.88
CA CYS A 206 3.50 35.36 -14.20
C CYS A 206 4.06 36.56 -13.45
N VAL A 207 4.95 36.30 -12.49
CA VAL A 207 5.58 37.32 -11.64
C VAL A 207 7.08 37.36 -11.86
N ALA A 208 7.70 38.53 -11.66
CA ALA A 208 9.13 38.71 -11.85
C ALA A 208 9.93 37.92 -10.80
N THR A 209 11.07 37.39 -11.21
CA THR A 209 12.01 36.72 -10.30
C THR A 209 12.47 37.64 -9.17
N ALA A 210 12.46 37.14 -7.94
CA ALA A 210 13.01 37.80 -6.77
C ALA A 210 14.12 36.95 -6.12
N ALA A 211 14.77 37.51 -5.09
CA ALA A 211 15.70 36.77 -4.26
C ALA A 211 15.01 35.55 -3.61
N CYS A 212 15.78 34.48 -3.38
CA CYS A 212 15.25 33.27 -2.77
C CYS A 212 14.64 33.55 -1.39
N ALA A 213 13.41 33.09 -1.16
CA ALA A 213 12.63 33.24 0.06
C ALA A 213 12.38 31.90 0.79
N CYS A 214 13.08 30.83 0.40
CA CYS A 214 12.88 29.47 0.90
C CYS A 214 13.65 29.14 2.20
N GLY A 215 13.76 30.11 3.12
CA GLY A 215 14.39 29.91 4.43
C GLY A 215 15.60 30.80 4.68
N ALA A 216 16.24 30.60 5.83
CA ALA A 216 17.39 31.41 6.27
C ALA A 216 18.65 31.20 5.40
N SER A 217 18.76 30.03 4.76
CA SER A 217 19.78 29.70 3.78
C SER A 217 19.11 29.16 2.53
N THR A 218 19.67 29.46 1.35
CA THR A 218 19.20 28.87 0.10
C THR A 218 19.35 27.35 0.15
N PRO A 219 18.26 26.57 0.02
CA PRO A 219 18.35 25.12 0.00
C PRO A 219 19.11 24.65 -1.22
N THR A 220 19.86 23.56 -1.11
CA THR A 220 20.57 22.96 -2.25
C THR A 220 19.96 21.62 -2.68
N LYS A 221 19.09 21.03 -1.86
CA LYS A 221 18.41 19.76 -2.18
C LYS A 221 16.95 19.76 -1.71
N LEU A 222 16.14 19.01 -2.43
CA LEU A 222 14.82 18.57 -1.99
C LEU A 222 14.86 17.05 -1.88
N ASP A 223 14.63 16.55 -0.67
CA ASP A 223 14.46 15.12 -0.38
C ASP A 223 12.98 14.77 -0.40
N PHE A 224 12.65 13.65 -1.04
CA PHE A 224 11.36 13.01 -0.90
C PHE A 224 11.58 11.55 -0.46
N THR A 225 11.07 11.21 0.73
CA THR A 225 11.13 9.83 1.25
C THR A 225 9.72 9.25 1.31
N THR A 226 9.51 8.15 0.59
CA THR A 226 8.24 7.40 0.60
C THR A 226 7.92 6.85 1.98
N ASP A 227 6.64 6.85 2.33
CA ASP A 227 6.10 6.34 3.58
C ASP A 227 4.91 5.42 3.29
N VAL A 228 4.34 4.81 4.33
CA VAL A 228 3.12 4.01 4.20
C VAL A 228 1.93 4.89 3.81
N GLY A 229 1.11 4.39 2.88
CA GLY A 229 -0.16 5.01 2.51
C GLY A 229 -1.31 4.49 3.34
N THR A 230 -2.26 5.36 3.66
CA THR A 230 -3.57 4.95 4.20
C THR A 230 -4.68 5.74 3.52
N GLY A 231 -5.85 5.11 3.38
CA GLY A 231 -7.00 5.72 2.73
C GLY A 231 -6.91 5.72 1.20
N GLU A 232 -7.65 6.64 0.61
CA GLU A 232 -7.85 6.71 -0.84
C GLU A 232 -7.12 7.93 -1.41
N CYS A 233 -6.48 7.69 -2.55
CA CYS A 233 -5.65 8.65 -3.26
C CYS A 233 -6.25 9.02 -4.61
N GLY A 234 -7.16 8.22 -5.15
CA GLY A 234 -7.73 8.45 -6.46
C GLY A 234 -8.99 7.63 -6.71
N ALA A 235 -9.45 7.66 -7.96
CA ALA A 235 -10.57 6.85 -8.39
C ALA A 235 -10.50 6.51 -9.88
N VAL A 236 -11.20 5.43 -10.24
CA VAL A 236 -11.63 5.11 -11.59
C VAL A 236 -13.12 5.43 -11.68
N THR A 237 -13.52 6.22 -12.66
CA THR A 237 -14.93 6.58 -12.89
C THR A 237 -15.44 6.07 -14.22
N ASP A 238 -16.76 5.92 -14.35
CA ASP A 238 -17.42 5.61 -15.61
C ASP A 238 -17.80 6.87 -16.40
N GLY A 239 -18.53 6.68 -17.51
CA GLY A 239 -18.95 7.77 -18.39
C GLY A 239 -19.97 8.74 -17.79
N SER A 240 -20.67 8.38 -16.71
CA SER A 240 -21.54 9.29 -15.94
C SER A 240 -20.79 10.03 -14.84
N GLY A 241 -19.54 9.65 -14.56
CA GLY A 241 -18.74 10.19 -13.47
C GLY A 241 -18.92 9.44 -12.15
N ASP A 242 -19.59 8.29 -12.16
CA ASP A 242 -19.75 7.44 -10.98
C ASP A 242 -18.46 6.66 -10.71
N ASN A 243 -18.12 6.48 -9.44
CA ASN A 243 -16.93 5.72 -9.05
C ASN A 243 -17.11 4.22 -9.32
N LEU A 244 -16.18 3.63 -10.06
CA LEU A 244 -16.06 2.20 -10.28
C LEU A 244 -15.09 1.54 -9.29
N LEU A 245 -14.00 2.23 -8.94
CA LEU A 245 -12.94 1.74 -8.05
C LEU A 245 -12.29 2.93 -7.34
N CYS A 246 -12.03 2.81 -6.03
CA CYS A 246 -11.18 3.76 -5.32
C CYS A 246 -9.73 3.27 -5.37
N LEU A 247 -8.81 4.18 -5.66
CA LEU A 247 -7.39 3.89 -5.70
C LEU A 247 -6.80 4.13 -4.32
N GLU A 248 -6.34 3.06 -3.68
CA GLU A 248 -5.67 3.12 -2.38
C GLU A 248 -4.33 3.87 -2.44
N CYS A 249 -4.04 4.60 -1.37
CA CYS A 249 -2.76 5.26 -1.20
C CYS A 249 -1.60 4.25 -1.05
N ALA A 250 -0.44 4.57 -1.66
CA ALA A 250 0.68 3.64 -1.80
C ALA A 250 0.37 2.38 -2.64
N GLY A 251 -0.70 2.43 -3.44
CA GLY A 251 -1.02 1.43 -4.43
C GLY A 251 -0.40 1.75 -5.79
N LEU A 252 0.06 0.71 -6.48
CA LEU A 252 0.39 0.70 -7.90
C LEU A 252 -0.68 -0.12 -8.64
N TYR A 253 -1.36 0.53 -9.57
CA TYR A 253 -2.34 -0.06 -10.47
C TYR A 253 -1.79 -0.08 -11.89
N PHE A 254 -2.06 -1.14 -12.64
CA PHE A 254 -1.66 -1.27 -14.03
C PHE A 254 -2.63 -2.17 -14.81
N GLY A 255 -2.61 -2.04 -16.13
CA GLY A 255 -3.37 -2.91 -17.02
C GLY A 255 -4.77 -2.40 -17.34
N GLY A 256 -5.31 -2.95 -18.42
CA GLY A 256 -6.65 -2.63 -18.92
C GLY A 256 -7.80 -3.21 -18.08
N GLY A 257 -8.97 -3.28 -18.71
CA GLY A 257 -10.20 -3.75 -18.07
C GLY A 257 -10.23 -5.26 -17.77
N ALA A 258 -9.24 -6.03 -18.23
CA ALA A 258 -9.19 -7.49 -18.08
C ALA A 258 -7.98 -7.99 -17.27
N VAL A 259 -7.19 -7.08 -16.66
CA VAL A 259 -6.03 -7.45 -15.83
C VAL A 259 -6.37 -8.59 -14.86
N ALA A 260 -5.52 -9.60 -14.80
CA ALA A 260 -5.67 -10.81 -14.00
C ALA A 260 -4.74 -10.86 -12.78
N VAL A 261 -3.76 -9.94 -12.68
CA VAL A 261 -2.92 -9.75 -11.48
C VAL A 261 -3.75 -9.12 -10.35
N PRO A 262 -3.64 -9.57 -9.09
CA PRO A 262 -4.26 -8.90 -7.95
C PRO A 262 -3.73 -7.47 -7.80
N LEU A 263 -4.63 -6.48 -7.70
CA LEU A 263 -4.30 -5.07 -7.56
C LEU A 263 -4.99 -4.48 -6.31
N PRO A 264 -4.41 -3.42 -5.70
CA PRO A 264 -3.12 -2.80 -6.04
C PRO A 264 -1.91 -3.68 -5.74
N ALA A 265 -0.82 -3.49 -6.49
CA ALA A 265 0.50 -3.87 -6.01
C ALA A 265 0.96 -2.86 -4.96
N THR A 266 1.49 -3.31 -3.83
CA THR A 266 1.98 -2.44 -2.78
C THR A 266 3.25 -1.73 -3.23
N VAL A 267 3.35 -0.41 -3.09
CA VAL A 267 4.60 0.30 -3.37
C VAL A 267 5.53 0.19 -2.15
N PRO A 268 6.82 -0.15 -2.31
CA PRO A 268 7.77 -0.15 -1.20
C PRO A 268 7.92 1.27 -0.61
N ASN A 269 7.95 1.39 0.72
CA ASN A 269 8.24 2.63 1.42
C ASN A 269 9.73 2.78 1.73
N MET A 270 10.12 3.86 2.40
CA MET A 270 11.50 4.21 2.80
C MET A 270 12.47 4.46 1.63
N GLY A 271 12.00 4.41 0.38
CA GLY A 271 12.75 4.91 -0.77
C GLY A 271 12.91 6.43 -0.69
N SER A 272 14.14 6.92 -0.71
CA SER A 272 14.49 8.35 -0.75
C SER A 272 14.90 8.75 -2.16
N SER A 273 14.55 9.96 -2.56
CA SER A 273 14.93 10.55 -3.85
C SER A 273 15.35 12.00 -3.63
N LEU A 274 16.66 12.24 -3.71
CA LEU A 274 17.25 13.55 -3.58
C LEU A 274 17.34 14.22 -4.95
N THR A 275 16.71 15.39 -5.07
CA THR A 275 16.85 16.28 -6.23
C THR A 275 17.67 17.50 -5.85
N LYS A 276 18.45 18.01 -6.78
CA LYS A 276 19.21 19.25 -6.62
C LYS A 276 18.29 20.44 -6.79
N VAL A 277 18.37 21.41 -5.89
CA VAL A 277 17.85 22.76 -6.13
C VAL A 277 18.88 23.50 -6.97
N SER A 278 18.68 23.52 -8.29
CA SER A 278 19.60 24.15 -9.25
C SER A 278 19.40 25.64 -9.36
N GLY A 279 18.22 26.13 -8.97
CA GLY A 279 17.89 27.55 -8.90
C GLY A 279 16.80 27.81 -7.86
N CYS A 280 16.84 28.99 -7.25
CA CYS A 280 15.78 29.49 -6.37
C CYS A 280 15.47 30.94 -6.72
N SER A 281 14.19 31.26 -6.93
CA SER A 281 13.71 32.62 -7.09
C SER A 281 12.40 32.80 -6.34
N ASP A 282 12.38 33.75 -5.41
CA ASP A 282 11.29 33.87 -4.43
C ASP A 282 11.03 32.52 -3.73
N THR A 283 9.80 32.00 -3.75
CA THR A 283 9.46 30.69 -3.19
C THR A 283 9.63 29.54 -4.19
N CYS A 284 10.03 29.84 -5.43
CA CYS A 284 10.13 28.88 -6.52
C CYS A 284 11.50 28.24 -6.62
N LEU A 285 11.51 26.91 -6.69
CA LEU A 285 12.68 26.06 -6.81
C LEU A 285 12.70 25.39 -8.17
N THR A 286 13.82 25.49 -8.88
CA THR A 286 14.12 24.67 -10.06
C THR A 286 14.86 23.43 -9.59
N LEU A 287 14.34 22.27 -9.98
CA LEU A 287 14.88 20.97 -9.60
C LEU A 287 15.66 20.35 -10.75
N ALA A 288 16.79 19.75 -10.42
CA ALA A 288 17.62 18.96 -11.32
C ALA A 288 18.05 17.66 -10.61
N ASN A 289 18.75 16.79 -11.34
CA ASN A 289 19.28 15.56 -10.80
C ASN A 289 20.44 15.77 -9.81
N LEU A 290 20.60 14.80 -8.91
CA LEU A 290 21.85 14.53 -8.20
C LEU A 290 22.41 13.20 -8.67
N THR A 291 23.72 13.10 -8.80
CA THR A 291 24.42 11.84 -9.15
C THR A 291 24.61 10.96 -7.92
N SER A 292 24.99 9.70 -8.13
CA SER A 292 25.40 8.80 -7.05
C SER A 292 26.65 9.31 -6.32
N THR A 293 27.51 10.06 -6.99
CA THR A 293 28.67 10.72 -6.37
C THR A 293 28.26 11.87 -5.46
N ASP A 294 27.27 12.68 -5.88
CA ASP A 294 26.81 13.84 -5.08
C ASP A 294 26.11 13.42 -3.78
N THR A 295 25.44 12.27 -3.80
CA THR A 295 24.69 11.72 -2.66
C THR A 295 25.49 10.69 -1.87
N GLY A 296 26.56 10.13 -2.45
CA GLY A 296 27.33 9.02 -1.90
C GLY A 296 26.67 7.65 -2.07
N SER A 297 25.56 7.53 -2.79
CA SER A 297 24.84 6.28 -3.01
C SER A 297 24.06 6.29 -4.32
N ASN A 298 23.96 5.13 -4.99
CA ASN A 298 23.07 4.99 -6.15
C ASN A 298 21.60 4.72 -5.76
N ARG A 299 21.26 4.72 -4.46
CA ARG A 299 19.91 4.38 -3.95
C ARG A 299 19.01 5.57 -3.62
N ASN A 300 19.57 6.78 -3.58
CA ASN A 300 18.86 8.00 -3.23
C ASN A 300 19.14 9.16 -4.19
N CYS A 301 19.88 8.89 -5.28
CA CYS A 301 20.14 9.84 -6.33
C CYS A 301 19.04 9.82 -7.40
N THR A 302 19.05 10.79 -8.30
CA THR A 302 17.99 11.03 -9.30
C THR A 302 18.54 11.27 -10.71
N SER A 303 19.79 10.87 -10.95
CA SER A 303 20.38 10.81 -12.29
C SER A 303 20.05 9.49 -12.97
N VAL A 304 20.25 9.42 -14.29
CA VAL A 304 20.22 8.13 -15.00
C VAL A 304 21.05 7.06 -14.28
N ASP A 305 20.57 5.82 -14.30
CA ASP A 305 21.15 4.65 -13.64
C ASP A 305 21.07 4.63 -12.10
N CYS A 306 20.48 5.64 -11.47
CA CYS A 306 20.11 5.58 -10.05
C CYS A 306 18.96 4.59 -9.82
N LEU A 307 18.96 3.90 -8.68
CA LEU A 307 17.87 3.03 -8.26
C LEU A 307 16.73 3.86 -7.67
N PHE A 308 15.50 3.54 -8.03
CA PHE A 308 14.31 4.17 -7.48
C PHE A 308 13.60 3.25 -6.49
N GLY A 309 13.81 3.53 -5.19
CA GLY A 309 13.25 2.74 -4.10
C GLY A 309 13.76 1.28 -4.06
N PRO A 310 13.31 0.49 -3.08
CA PRO A 310 13.58 -0.96 -2.99
C PRO A 310 13.00 -1.76 -4.17
N PRO A 311 13.45 -3.02 -4.38
CA PRO A 311 12.78 -3.95 -5.28
C PRO A 311 11.28 -4.06 -4.99
N LEU A 312 10.45 -4.05 -6.04
CA LEU A 312 8.99 -4.12 -5.95
C LEU A 312 8.52 -5.57 -6.22
N PRO A 313 8.05 -6.30 -5.21
CA PRO A 313 7.40 -7.59 -5.40
C PRO A 313 5.95 -7.42 -5.85
N ILE A 314 5.55 -8.15 -6.88
CA ILE A 314 4.16 -8.24 -7.36
C ILE A 314 3.71 -9.70 -7.26
N PRO A 315 3.18 -10.14 -6.10
CA PRO A 315 2.68 -11.50 -5.93
C PRO A 315 1.39 -11.71 -6.72
N ASN A 316 1.28 -12.83 -7.41
CA ASN A 316 0.07 -13.24 -8.11
C ASN A 316 -0.56 -14.45 -7.45
N ASN A 317 -1.47 -14.21 -6.50
CA ASN A 317 -2.17 -15.28 -5.78
C ASN A 317 -3.08 -16.14 -6.67
N ALA A 318 -3.49 -15.64 -7.84
CA ALA A 318 -4.27 -16.41 -8.81
C ALA A 318 -3.39 -17.36 -9.64
N ALA A 319 -2.11 -17.02 -9.82
CA ALA A 319 -1.13 -17.82 -10.54
C ALA A 319 0.28 -17.53 -10.02
N ALA A 320 0.69 -18.19 -8.93
CA ALA A 320 1.97 -17.94 -8.27
C ALA A 320 3.19 -17.94 -9.21
N PRO A 321 3.30 -18.82 -10.23
CA PRO A 321 4.40 -18.78 -11.20
C PRO A 321 4.50 -17.50 -12.04
N LEU A 322 3.42 -16.71 -12.11
CA LEU A 322 3.38 -15.43 -12.84
C LEU A 322 3.72 -14.21 -11.98
N SER A 323 4.20 -14.43 -10.75
CA SER A 323 4.60 -13.34 -9.86
C SER A 323 5.95 -12.75 -10.27
N THR A 324 6.07 -11.43 -10.18
CA THR A 324 7.24 -10.70 -10.68
C THR A 324 7.96 -9.90 -9.61
N CYS A 325 9.28 -9.80 -9.72
CA CYS A 325 10.09 -8.83 -9.01
C CYS A 325 10.49 -7.71 -9.97
N VAL A 326 10.24 -6.46 -9.60
CA VAL A 326 10.53 -5.30 -10.44
C VAL A 326 11.64 -4.46 -9.82
N ILE A 327 12.67 -4.15 -10.60
CA ILE A 327 13.73 -3.21 -10.22
C ILE A 327 13.54 -1.93 -11.03
N ASN A 328 13.31 -0.83 -10.33
CA ASN A 328 13.15 0.48 -10.96
C ASN A 328 14.48 1.22 -10.99
N ILE A 329 14.86 1.68 -12.18
CA ILE A 329 16.08 2.45 -12.45
C ILE A 329 15.66 3.76 -13.10
N VAL A 330 16.30 4.87 -12.76
CA VAL A 330 16.07 6.16 -13.40
C VAL A 330 16.54 6.10 -14.86
N ALA A 331 15.62 6.35 -15.79
CA ALA A 331 15.86 6.27 -17.23
C ALA A 331 16.41 7.58 -17.82
N ALA A 332 16.13 8.71 -17.19
CA ALA A 332 16.68 10.01 -17.55
C ALA A 332 16.76 10.91 -16.32
N ASP A 333 17.69 11.86 -16.36
CA ASP A 333 17.94 12.80 -15.26
C ASP A 333 16.66 13.52 -14.83
N ALA A 334 16.44 13.54 -13.52
CA ALA A 334 15.30 14.22 -12.93
C ALA A 334 15.32 15.72 -13.21
N GLN A 335 14.14 16.25 -13.49
CA GLN A 335 13.93 17.67 -13.69
C GLN A 335 12.55 18.06 -13.20
N GLY A 336 12.38 19.30 -12.76
CA GLY A 336 11.07 19.75 -12.33
C GLY A 336 11.11 21.05 -11.55
N PHE A 337 10.04 21.27 -10.80
CA PHE A 337 9.83 22.47 -10.04
C PHE A 337 9.18 22.16 -8.69
N ALA A 338 9.45 23.01 -7.70
CA ALA A 338 8.76 22.99 -6.42
C ALA A 338 8.55 24.40 -5.86
N GLN A 339 7.58 24.54 -4.97
CA GLN A 339 7.34 25.75 -4.18
C GLN A 339 7.58 25.45 -2.70
N CYS A 340 8.46 26.21 -2.07
CA CYS A 340 8.84 25.96 -0.68
C CYS A 340 7.82 26.43 0.36
N ASP A 341 6.93 27.35 0.00
CA ASP A 341 5.89 27.92 0.88
C ASP A 341 4.59 27.11 0.85
N THR A 342 4.24 26.54 -0.30
CA THR A 342 3.05 25.68 -0.47
C THR A 342 3.37 24.20 -0.41
N GLY A 343 4.62 23.81 -0.68
CA GLY A 343 5.04 22.42 -0.80
C GLY A 343 4.56 21.74 -2.08
N ALA A 344 4.05 22.52 -3.05
CA ALA A 344 3.64 22.00 -4.34
C ALA A 344 4.86 21.62 -5.18
N SER A 345 4.83 20.46 -5.84
CA SER A 345 5.92 20.01 -6.71
C SER A 345 5.43 19.26 -7.94
N SER A 346 6.21 19.36 -9.02
CA SER A 346 6.06 18.61 -10.26
C SER A 346 7.45 18.15 -10.70
N VAL A 347 7.67 16.84 -10.72
CA VAL A 347 8.96 16.20 -10.97
C VAL A 347 8.80 15.16 -12.06
N ASN A 348 9.53 15.33 -13.15
CA ASN A 348 9.70 14.30 -14.16
C ASN A 348 10.89 13.41 -13.77
N LEU A 349 10.62 12.12 -13.54
CA LEU A 349 11.61 11.12 -13.14
C LEU A 349 11.31 9.80 -13.87
N PRO A 350 11.47 9.76 -15.20
CA PRO A 350 11.15 8.57 -15.98
C PRO A 350 11.99 7.38 -15.50
N LEU A 351 11.38 6.20 -15.46
CA LEU A 351 11.98 4.97 -14.96
C LEU A 351 12.08 3.92 -16.08
N THR A 352 13.10 3.09 -15.99
CA THR A 352 13.20 1.78 -16.63
C THR A 352 12.90 0.74 -15.57
N SER A 353 11.78 0.05 -15.70
CA SER A 353 11.38 -1.03 -14.82
C SER A 353 11.84 -2.37 -15.40
N LEU A 354 12.85 -2.98 -14.78
CA LEU A 354 13.31 -4.32 -15.11
C LEU A 354 12.40 -5.34 -14.45
N THR A 355 11.68 -6.13 -15.24
CA THR A 355 10.72 -7.10 -14.74
C THR A 355 11.30 -8.50 -14.79
N TYR A 356 11.36 -9.17 -13.63
CA TYR A 356 11.81 -10.54 -13.49
C TYR A 356 10.65 -11.46 -13.12
N LEU A 357 10.50 -12.58 -13.84
CA LEU A 357 9.46 -13.58 -13.59
C LEU A 357 10.05 -14.74 -12.80
N PHE A 358 9.97 -14.65 -11.48
CA PHE A 358 10.49 -15.69 -10.61
C PHE A 358 9.41 -16.58 -10.00
N GLY A 359 8.16 -16.13 -10.03
CA GLY A 359 7.08 -16.76 -9.30
C GLY A 359 7.30 -16.64 -7.79
N ASP A 360 7.28 -17.77 -7.08
CA ASP A 360 7.65 -17.81 -5.67
C ASP A 360 9.09 -18.30 -5.51
N LEU A 361 10.01 -17.38 -5.21
CA LEU A 361 11.42 -17.69 -4.98
C LEU A 361 11.63 -18.46 -3.69
N LEU A 362 10.78 -18.30 -2.68
CA LEU A 362 11.04 -18.78 -1.31
C LEU A 362 9.93 -19.74 -0.85
N ASN A 363 9.70 -20.77 -1.66
CA ASN A 363 8.63 -21.76 -1.48
C ASN A 363 9.07 -23.06 -0.79
N GLY A 364 10.29 -23.12 -0.24
CA GLY A 364 10.81 -24.31 0.44
C GLY A 364 11.21 -25.49 -0.46
N THR A 365 11.14 -25.36 -1.79
CA THR A 365 11.34 -26.52 -2.70
C THR A 365 12.79 -26.91 -2.95
N THR A 366 13.74 -26.01 -2.68
CA THR A 366 15.18 -26.27 -2.82
C THR A 366 15.96 -25.74 -1.62
N PRO A 367 17.15 -26.29 -1.32
CA PRO A 367 17.97 -25.86 -0.18
C PRO A 367 18.27 -24.35 -0.11
N ASP A 368 18.45 -23.70 -1.26
CA ASP A 368 18.69 -22.26 -1.47
C ASP A 368 17.40 -21.41 -1.52
N ARG A 369 16.24 -22.02 -1.28
CA ARG A 369 14.92 -21.39 -1.29
C ARG A 369 14.18 -21.74 0.00
N PRO A 370 14.47 -21.05 1.11
CA PRO A 370 13.74 -21.30 2.34
C PRO A 370 12.23 -21.15 2.18
N ASP A 371 11.46 -21.83 3.02
CA ASP A 371 10.00 -21.67 3.09
C ASP A 371 9.68 -20.39 3.87
N VAL A 372 9.38 -19.31 3.15
CA VAL A 372 8.97 -18.03 3.72
C VAL A 372 7.48 -17.87 3.45
N ALA A 373 6.72 -17.44 4.46
CA ALA A 373 5.28 -17.28 4.34
C ALA A 373 4.91 -16.32 3.20
N GLY A 374 3.83 -16.63 2.49
CA GLY A 374 3.36 -15.85 1.33
C GLY A 374 4.16 -16.11 0.06
N ILE A 375 3.73 -15.52 -1.04
CA ILE A 375 4.49 -15.59 -2.30
C ILE A 375 5.61 -14.56 -2.25
N GLN A 376 6.84 -14.99 -2.53
CA GLN A 376 8.03 -14.15 -2.48
C GLN A 376 8.66 -13.99 -3.86
N PRO A 377 8.22 -13.01 -4.68
CA PRO A 377 8.78 -12.83 -6.01
C PRO A 377 10.18 -12.21 -5.98
N CYS A 378 10.48 -11.40 -4.96
CA CYS A 378 11.78 -10.80 -4.73
C CYS A 378 12.47 -11.50 -3.55
N PRO A 379 13.81 -11.49 -3.50
CA PRO A 379 14.53 -11.77 -2.26
C PRO A 379 14.13 -10.78 -1.16
N VAL A 380 14.12 -11.25 0.09
CA VAL A 380 13.74 -10.46 1.26
C VAL A 380 14.91 -10.30 2.24
N CYS A 381 14.85 -9.26 3.05
CA CYS A 381 15.87 -8.92 4.05
C CYS A 381 15.31 -9.10 5.45
N LEU A 382 15.37 -10.32 5.98
CA LEU A 382 14.72 -10.70 7.22
C LEU A 382 15.73 -11.21 8.25
N ASN A 383 15.37 -11.13 9.53
CA ASN A 383 16.10 -11.90 10.53
C ASN A 383 15.89 -13.39 10.26
N ALA A 384 16.94 -14.19 10.46
CA ALA A 384 16.93 -15.60 10.13
C ALA A 384 17.63 -16.45 11.20
N CYS A 385 17.16 -17.68 11.36
CA CYS A 385 17.85 -18.71 12.11
C CYS A 385 18.95 -19.29 11.22
N LYS A 386 20.16 -19.43 11.75
CA LYS A 386 21.25 -20.15 11.06
C LYS A 386 21.10 -21.65 11.20
N VAL A 387 20.30 -22.22 10.30
CA VAL A 387 20.04 -23.65 10.19
C VAL A 387 20.47 -24.17 8.83
N CYS A 388 20.79 -25.45 8.77
CA CYS A 388 21.00 -26.14 7.52
C CYS A 388 19.68 -26.37 6.81
N SER A 389 19.58 -25.91 5.58
CA SER A 389 18.58 -26.33 4.61
C SER A 389 19.21 -27.37 3.70
N SER A 390 18.78 -28.63 3.76
CA SER A 390 19.28 -29.70 2.88
C SER A 390 18.29 -30.85 2.75
N THR A 391 18.48 -31.73 1.76
CA THR A 391 17.68 -32.96 1.62
C THR A 391 18.24 -34.12 2.48
N GLY A 392 19.30 -33.88 3.25
CA GLY A 392 20.03 -34.89 4.00
C GLY A 392 19.77 -34.83 5.51
N ALA A 393 20.52 -35.63 6.27
CA ALA A 393 20.42 -35.70 7.73
C ALA A 393 20.76 -34.37 8.45
N SER A 394 21.43 -33.43 7.75
CA SER A 394 21.75 -32.12 8.29
C SER A 394 20.61 -31.12 8.26
N ASN A 395 19.48 -31.43 7.63
CA ASN A 395 18.37 -30.49 7.56
C ASN A 395 17.87 -30.08 8.95
N GLY A 396 17.74 -28.76 9.18
CA GLY A 396 17.33 -28.16 10.46
C GLY A 396 18.41 -28.11 11.54
N MET A 397 19.62 -28.63 11.29
CA MET A 397 20.73 -28.55 12.26
C MET A 397 21.35 -27.15 12.30
N PRO A 398 21.89 -26.68 13.43
CA PRO A 398 22.63 -25.42 13.49
C PRO A 398 23.85 -25.47 12.57
N CYS A 399 24.18 -24.33 11.98
CA CYS A 399 25.31 -24.22 11.06
C CYS A 399 26.00 -22.86 11.18
N THR A 400 27.23 -22.82 10.73
CA THR A 400 28.03 -21.60 10.58
C THR A 400 28.37 -21.32 9.12
N THR A 401 28.53 -22.37 8.33
CA THR A 401 28.85 -22.33 6.89
C THR A 401 28.10 -23.43 6.14
N ASN A 402 27.98 -23.30 4.81
CA ASN A 402 27.33 -24.31 3.96
C ASN A 402 28.00 -25.70 4.08
N ALA A 403 29.27 -25.76 4.46
CA ALA A 403 29.98 -27.02 4.64
C ALA A 403 29.36 -27.89 5.76
N ASP A 404 28.73 -27.27 6.76
CA ASP A 404 28.06 -27.97 7.86
C ASP A 404 26.82 -28.75 7.39
N CYS A 405 26.27 -28.38 6.23
CA CYS A 405 24.98 -28.86 5.72
C CYS A 405 25.10 -30.03 4.73
N GLY A 406 26.31 -30.50 4.49
CA GLY A 406 26.61 -31.55 3.52
C GLY A 406 26.60 -31.04 2.07
N THR A 407 26.85 -31.93 1.12
CA THR A 407 26.91 -31.56 -0.30
C THR A 407 25.56 -31.04 -0.79
N GLY A 408 25.56 -29.79 -1.28
CA GLY A 408 24.34 -29.11 -1.74
C GLY A 408 23.44 -28.58 -0.62
N GLY A 409 23.87 -28.68 0.64
CA GLY A 409 23.19 -28.04 1.77
C GLY A 409 23.59 -26.57 1.91
N PHE A 410 22.65 -25.76 2.39
CA PHE A 410 22.82 -24.33 2.59
C PHE A 410 22.72 -23.97 4.07
N CYS A 411 23.54 -23.02 4.53
CA CYS A 411 23.51 -22.54 5.90
C CYS A 411 22.85 -21.16 6.01
N GLY A 412 21.63 -21.16 6.52
CA GLY A 412 20.73 -20.01 6.56
C GLY A 412 19.33 -20.45 6.11
N GLY A 413 18.34 -19.57 6.25
CA GLY A 413 17.09 -19.72 5.51
C GLY A 413 15.81 -19.57 6.31
N SER A 414 15.75 -19.98 7.58
CA SER A 414 14.47 -19.87 8.30
C SER A 414 14.25 -18.46 8.81
N ALA A 415 13.32 -17.72 8.20
CA ALA A 415 12.89 -16.42 8.70
C ALA A 415 12.41 -16.52 10.16
N CYS A 416 12.74 -15.53 10.98
CA CYS A 416 12.38 -15.50 12.38
C CYS A 416 12.11 -14.08 12.87
N THR A 417 11.25 -13.98 13.89
CA THR A 417 11.01 -12.74 14.64
C THR A 417 11.54 -12.84 16.07
N SER A 418 11.73 -14.06 16.56
CA SER A 418 12.29 -14.36 17.87
C SER A 418 12.95 -15.73 17.90
N ASP A 419 13.71 -16.02 18.96
CA ASP A 419 14.32 -17.34 19.20
C ASP A 419 13.28 -18.48 19.29
N ALA A 420 11.99 -18.17 19.52
CA ALA A 420 10.94 -19.17 19.56
C ALA A 420 10.57 -19.72 18.17
N ASP A 421 10.91 -18.98 17.11
CA ASP A 421 10.69 -19.39 15.72
C ASP A 421 11.82 -20.29 15.22
N CYS A 422 12.93 -20.37 15.96
CA CYS A 422 14.10 -21.17 15.63
C CYS A 422 14.05 -22.55 16.28
N PRO A 423 14.71 -23.57 15.68
CA PRO A 423 14.92 -24.85 16.34
C PRO A 423 15.63 -24.70 17.69
N ALA A 424 15.37 -25.63 18.61
CA ALA A 424 15.86 -25.55 19.98
C ALA A 424 17.40 -25.38 20.03
N GLY A 425 17.84 -24.34 20.74
CA GLY A 425 19.26 -24.02 20.89
C GLY A 425 19.84 -23.12 19.79
N ILE A 426 19.01 -22.64 18.87
CA ILE A 426 19.38 -21.70 17.82
C ILE A 426 18.67 -20.37 18.08
N SER A 427 19.43 -19.28 18.04
CA SER A 427 18.88 -17.93 18.20
C SER A 427 18.61 -17.30 16.84
N CYS A 428 17.59 -16.45 16.83
CA CYS A 428 17.28 -15.60 15.70
C CYS A 428 18.38 -14.54 15.54
N SER A 429 18.78 -14.25 14.30
CA SER A 429 19.83 -13.28 14.06
C SER A 429 19.45 -11.89 14.59
N SER A 430 20.41 -11.20 15.22
CA SER A 430 20.20 -9.82 15.69
C SER A 430 20.26 -8.78 14.57
N ALA A 431 20.79 -9.18 13.41
CA ALA A 431 20.84 -8.38 12.19
C ALA A 431 20.16 -9.17 11.05
N PRO A 432 19.42 -8.49 10.16
CA PRO A 432 18.75 -9.16 9.07
C PRO A 432 19.75 -9.63 8.02
N GLN A 433 19.35 -10.68 7.32
CA GLN A 433 20.12 -11.34 6.27
C GLN A 433 19.24 -11.49 5.03
N CYS A 434 19.88 -11.55 3.87
CA CYS A 434 19.16 -11.86 2.65
C CYS A 434 18.63 -13.29 2.71
N LEU A 435 17.37 -13.45 2.33
CA LEU A 435 16.75 -14.73 2.03
C LEU A 435 16.47 -14.75 0.53
N GLY A 436 17.21 -15.60 -0.18
CA GLY A 436 17.21 -15.72 -1.63
C GLY A 436 18.15 -14.72 -2.33
N GLY A 437 18.31 -14.94 -3.65
CA GLY A 437 19.19 -14.14 -4.50
C GLY A 437 20.68 -14.47 -4.33
N PRO A 438 21.57 -13.81 -5.09
CA PRO A 438 23.01 -14.08 -5.06
C PRO A 438 23.69 -13.78 -3.72
N ASN A 439 23.09 -12.93 -2.89
CA ASN A 439 23.60 -12.54 -1.57
C ASN A 439 22.93 -13.31 -0.42
N ASP A 440 22.23 -14.42 -0.70
CA ASP A 440 21.55 -15.23 0.32
C ASP A 440 22.45 -15.55 1.53
N GLY A 441 21.92 -15.33 2.73
CA GLY A 441 22.63 -15.50 4.00
C GLY A 441 23.63 -14.40 4.36
N LEU A 442 23.89 -13.41 3.49
CA LEU A 442 24.70 -12.23 3.81
C LEU A 442 23.87 -11.18 4.57
N ALA A 443 24.55 -10.32 5.35
CA ALA A 443 23.88 -9.24 6.06
C ALA A 443 23.28 -8.23 5.07
N CYS A 444 22.12 -7.70 5.43
CA CYS A 444 21.42 -6.71 4.63
C CYS A 444 20.80 -5.63 5.51
N THR A 445 20.42 -4.51 4.91
CA THR A 445 19.57 -3.49 5.52
C THR A 445 18.22 -3.49 4.81
N PRO A 446 17.09 -3.64 5.52
CA PRO A 446 15.77 -3.55 4.91
C PRO A 446 15.62 -2.25 4.13
N GLY A 447 15.28 -2.35 2.84
CA GLY A 447 15.02 -1.19 2.01
C GLY A 447 13.62 -0.61 2.24
N SER A 448 12.70 -1.43 2.74
CA SER A 448 11.33 -1.06 3.10
C SER A 448 10.99 -1.50 4.53
N GLY A 449 9.84 -1.06 5.03
CA GLY A 449 9.20 -1.59 6.23
C GLY A 449 8.48 -2.91 5.99
N SER A 450 7.78 -3.39 7.02
CA SER A 450 6.90 -4.56 6.92
C SER A 450 5.55 -4.16 6.32
N LEU A 451 5.40 -4.40 5.02
CA LEU A 451 4.21 -4.02 4.23
C LEU A 451 3.34 -5.24 3.84
N GLY A 452 3.54 -6.36 4.54
CA GLY A 452 2.97 -7.66 4.21
C GLY A 452 4.05 -8.70 3.94
N ASP A 453 3.62 -9.93 3.66
CA ASP A 453 4.52 -11.08 3.47
C ASP A 453 5.66 -10.83 2.47
N PRO A 454 5.46 -10.19 1.30
CA PRO A 454 6.53 -9.97 0.31
C PRO A 454 7.67 -9.04 0.74
N TYR A 455 7.62 -8.50 1.97
CA TYR A 455 8.47 -7.43 2.46
C TYR A 455 9.12 -7.81 3.81
N PRO A 456 10.28 -7.21 4.13
CA PRO A 456 10.95 -6.13 3.41
C PRO A 456 11.90 -6.62 2.32
N THR A 457 11.94 -5.90 1.20
CA THR A 457 12.92 -6.11 0.13
C THR A 457 14.14 -5.20 0.33
N SER A 458 15.25 -5.53 -0.31
CA SER A 458 16.45 -4.68 -0.28
C SER A 458 17.31 -4.88 -1.53
N HIS A 459 17.98 -3.81 -1.96
CA HIS A 459 19.04 -3.88 -2.98
C HIS A 459 20.33 -4.54 -2.45
N ASP A 460 20.44 -4.78 -1.14
CA ASP A 460 21.48 -5.66 -0.58
C ASP A 460 21.20 -7.13 -0.93
N CYS A 461 19.96 -7.46 -1.27
CA CYS A 461 19.48 -8.78 -1.66
C CYS A 461 19.01 -8.74 -3.12
N PRO A 462 19.94 -8.59 -4.09
CA PRO A 462 19.56 -8.44 -5.49
C PRO A 462 18.83 -9.70 -5.99
N PRO A 463 17.85 -9.57 -6.88
CA PRO A 463 17.29 -10.73 -7.56
C PRO A 463 18.35 -11.46 -8.40
N PRO A 464 18.20 -12.78 -8.66
CA PRO A 464 19.06 -13.50 -9.57
C PRO A 464 19.13 -12.82 -10.95
N GLY A 465 20.34 -12.61 -11.48
CA GLY A 465 20.51 -11.92 -12.77
C GLY A 465 20.56 -10.39 -12.71
N PHE A 466 20.55 -9.81 -11.50
CA PHE A 466 20.80 -8.39 -11.28
C PHE A 466 22.16 -8.15 -10.59
N PRO A 467 22.98 -7.18 -11.04
CA PRO A 467 22.79 -6.35 -12.24
C PRO A 467 22.87 -7.19 -13.52
N VAL A 468 22.15 -6.72 -14.55
CA VAL A 468 22.03 -7.39 -15.85
C VAL A 468 23.42 -7.74 -16.41
N GLY A 469 23.58 -8.97 -16.90
CA GLY A 469 24.82 -9.44 -17.54
C GLY A 469 25.89 -10.02 -16.61
N THR A 470 25.64 -10.08 -15.28
CA THR A 470 26.60 -10.66 -14.32
C THR A 470 26.30 -12.11 -13.91
N LEU A 471 25.06 -12.57 -14.05
CA LEU A 471 24.59 -13.90 -13.66
C LEU A 471 23.53 -14.44 -14.64
N PRO A 472 23.29 -15.77 -14.69
CA PRO A 472 22.15 -16.34 -15.40
C PRO A 472 20.83 -15.86 -14.75
N GLY A 473 19.85 -15.52 -15.59
CA GLY A 473 18.66 -14.77 -15.22
C GLY A 473 18.70 -13.41 -15.89
N GLN A 474 17.74 -13.13 -16.76
CA GLN A 474 17.61 -11.84 -17.43
C GLN A 474 16.21 -11.32 -17.15
N PRO A 475 16.01 -9.99 -17.10
CA PRO A 475 14.68 -9.44 -17.09
C PRO A 475 13.94 -9.95 -18.32
N ILE A 476 12.69 -10.39 -18.13
CA ILE A 476 11.85 -10.88 -19.22
C ILE A 476 11.23 -9.73 -20.03
N GLY A 477 11.40 -8.50 -19.55
CA GLY A 477 10.97 -7.28 -20.21
C GLY A 477 11.53 -6.07 -19.47
N THR A 478 11.66 -4.98 -20.21
CA THR A 478 12.02 -3.66 -19.69
C THR A 478 10.89 -2.71 -20.03
N LEU A 479 10.23 -2.16 -19.01
CA LEU A 479 9.09 -1.27 -19.19
C LEU A 479 9.53 0.18 -18.94
N PRO A 480 9.49 1.07 -19.95
CA PRO A 480 9.66 2.49 -19.71
C PRO A 480 8.40 3.04 -19.02
N ILE A 481 8.57 3.56 -17.81
CA ILE A 481 7.51 4.15 -17.01
C ILE A 481 7.75 5.67 -16.92
N PRO A 482 6.94 6.49 -17.60
CA PRO A 482 7.14 7.94 -17.63
C PRO A 482 6.54 8.59 -16.38
N PHE A 483 7.22 8.43 -15.24
CA PHE A 483 6.83 9.07 -13.98
C PHE A 483 6.91 10.60 -14.09
N ALA A 484 5.75 11.19 -14.35
CA ALA A 484 5.47 12.60 -14.15
C ALA A 484 4.77 12.75 -12.80
N LEU A 485 5.56 12.91 -11.73
CA LEU A 485 5.11 12.97 -10.35
C LEU A 485 4.64 14.39 -10.04
N THR A 486 3.44 14.53 -9.49
CA THR A 486 2.91 15.82 -9.06
C THR A 486 2.25 15.72 -7.69
N THR A 487 2.29 16.80 -6.92
CA THR A 487 1.47 16.94 -5.70
C THR A 487 0.03 17.40 -6.00
N SER A 488 -0.30 17.62 -7.27
CA SER A 488 -1.65 17.95 -7.72
C SER A 488 -2.39 16.72 -8.25
N ILE A 489 -3.44 16.91 -9.03
CA ILE A 489 -4.20 15.84 -9.67
C ILE A 489 -3.44 15.37 -10.92
N SER A 490 -3.25 14.06 -11.04
CA SER A 490 -2.86 13.42 -12.29
C SER A 490 -4.06 12.63 -12.80
N SER A 491 -4.46 12.84 -14.05
CA SER A 491 -5.64 12.17 -14.60
C SER A 491 -5.43 11.76 -16.05
N LYS A 492 -6.15 10.72 -16.46
CA LYS A 492 -6.19 10.26 -17.83
C LYS A 492 -7.59 9.82 -18.20
N PRO A 493 -8.25 10.46 -19.18
CA PRO A 493 -9.48 9.96 -19.76
C PRO A 493 -9.19 8.87 -20.81
N GLY A 494 -10.09 7.91 -20.91
CA GLY A 494 -10.13 6.94 -22.00
C GLY A 494 -10.84 7.52 -23.22
N VAL A 495 -10.25 7.34 -24.40
CA VAL A 495 -10.79 7.82 -25.68
C VAL A 495 -11.33 6.67 -26.53
N VAL A 496 -12.23 6.98 -27.46
CA VAL A 496 -12.67 6.02 -28.48
C VAL A 496 -11.60 5.96 -29.56
N SER A 497 -11.07 4.77 -29.82
CA SER A 497 -10.02 4.55 -30.83
C SER A 497 -10.01 3.08 -31.26
N GLY A 498 -9.69 2.81 -32.53
CA GLY A 498 -9.77 1.47 -33.09
C GLY A 498 -11.15 0.84 -32.92
N THR A 499 -11.18 -0.38 -32.39
CA THR A 499 -12.40 -1.11 -32.04
C THR A 499 -12.86 -0.88 -30.59
N GLN A 500 -12.10 -0.11 -29.81
CA GLN A 500 -12.29 0.06 -28.38
C GLN A 500 -12.94 1.40 -28.03
N GLN A 501 -13.78 1.40 -26.99
CA GLN A 501 -14.50 2.60 -26.56
C GLN A 501 -13.74 3.42 -25.52
N ARG A 502 -12.75 2.81 -24.86
CA ARG A 502 -12.06 3.35 -23.68
C ARG A 502 -10.57 3.00 -23.70
N VAL A 503 -9.85 3.61 -24.63
CA VAL A 503 -8.39 3.50 -24.77
C VAL A 503 -7.73 4.58 -23.94
N PHE A 504 -7.02 4.20 -22.88
CA PHE A 504 -6.17 5.08 -22.10
C PHE A 504 -4.75 5.10 -22.67
N CYS A 505 -4.27 3.98 -23.22
CA CYS A 505 -2.90 3.81 -23.69
C CYS A 505 -2.84 3.18 -25.07
N GLY A 506 -2.94 4.01 -26.11
CA GLY A 506 -2.94 3.56 -27.49
C GLY A 506 -1.56 3.14 -27.99
N TYR A 507 -1.50 1.95 -28.57
CA TYR A 507 -0.40 1.44 -29.36
C TYR A 507 -0.94 0.81 -30.65
N CYS A 508 -0.21 0.92 -31.75
CA CYS A 508 -0.66 0.38 -33.03
C CYS A 508 -0.75 -1.15 -32.97
N ARG A 509 -1.92 -1.69 -33.34
CA ARG A 509 -2.32 -3.07 -33.11
C ARG A 509 -2.92 -3.69 -34.36
N ASP A 510 -2.56 -4.95 -34.61
CA ASP A 510 -3.22 -5.81 -35.60
C ASP A 510 -4.51 -6.40 -35.02
N ALA A 511 -5.47 -5.52 -34.71
CA ALA A 511 -6.67 -5.90 -33.98
C ALA A 511 -7.58 -6.88 -34.75
N ALA A 512 -7.52 -6.86 -36.09
CA ALA A 512 -8.40 -7.65 -36.94
C ALA A 512 -7.93 -9.10 -37.13
N ASN A 513 -6.65 -9.41 -36.86
CA ASN A 513 -6.08 -10.73 -37.14
C ASN A 513 -5.40 -11.33 -35.90
N THR A 514 -4.19 -10.86 -35.58
CA THR A 514 -3.33 -11.52 -34.58
C THR A 514 -3.49 -10.95 -33.18
N GLY A 515 -3.96 -9.71 -33.07
CA GLY A 515 -4.02 -8.97 -31.82
C GLY A 515 -2.67 -8.47 -31.32
N CYS A 516 -1.60 -8.65 -32.10
CA CYS A 516 -0.25 -8.21 -31.77
C CYS A 516 -0.12 -6.68 -31.83
N PHE A 517 0.84 -6.15 -31.08
CA PHE A 517 1.24 -4.75 -31.14
C PHE A 517 2.49 -4.57 -32.00
N GLU A 518 2.57 -3.44 -32.70
CA GLU A 518 3.77 -3.05 -33.44
C GLU A 518 4.94 -2.88 -32.46
N GLY A 519 6.12 -3.35 -32.85
CA GLY A 519 7.37 -3.28 -32.08
C GLY A 519 7.82 -4.59 -31.45
N ASP A 520 7.10 -5.69 -31.66
CA ASP A 520 7.41 -6.99 -31.06
C ASP A 520 8.74 -7.57 -31.58
N PRO A 521 9.81 -7.64 -30.76
CA PRO A 521 11.11 -8.13 -31.21
C PRO A 521 11.09 -9.62 -31.60
N THR A 522 10.05 -10.36 -31.25
CA THR A 522 9.85 -11.78 -31.57
C THR A 522 8.64 -12.04 -32.47
N ALA A 523 8.13 -11.02 -33.17
CA ALA A 523 6.93 -11.07 -34.01
C ALA A 523 6.81 -12.34 -34.87
N ALA A 524 7.86 -12.75 -35.59
CA ALA A 524 7.84 -13.98 -36.40
C ALA A 524 7.56 -15.27 -35.59
N MET A 525 8.06 -15.37 -34.36
CA MET A 525 7.85 -16.54 -33.48
C MET A 525 6.45 -16.53 -32.85
N ASP A 526 5.92 -15.34 -32.59
CA ASP A 526 4.60 -15.14 -31.99
C ASP A 526 3.46 -15.12 -33.04
N GLY A 527 3.80 -15.29 -34.32
CA GLY A 527 2.84 -15.30 -35.42
C GLY A 527 2.30 -13.91 -35.78
N CYS A 528 3.02 -12.86 -35.40
CA CYS A 528 2.69 -11.47 -35.69
C CYS A 528 3.23 -11.05 -37.08
N PRO A 529 2.64 -10.00 -37.70
CA PRO A 529 3.14 -9.45 -38.96
C PRO A 529 4.57 -8.91 -38.88
N GLU A 530 5.39 -9.16 -39.91
CA GLU A 530 6.76 -8.61 -40.04
C GLU A 530 6.83 -7.53 -41.16
N PRO A 531 7.74 -6.53 -41.08
CA PRO A 531 8.69 -6.30 -39.99
C PRO A 531 7.98 -5.77 -38.75
N ALA A 532 8.43 -6.21 -37.56
CA ALA A 532 7.82 -5.78 -36.30
C ALA A 532 7.80 -4.25 -36.09
N GLY A 533 8.72 -3.49 -36.71
CA GLY A 533 8.83 -2.05 -36.50
C GLY A 533 9.40 -1.69 -35.13
N ALA A 534 9.32 -0.41 -34.74
CA ALA A 534 9.56 0.04 -33.36
C ALA A 534 8.21 0.14 -32.65
N LEU A 535 8.21 0.02 -31.31
CA LEU A 535 6.98 0.26 -30.53
C LEU A 535 6.39 1.62 -30.91
N HIS A 536 5.12 1.60 -31.31
CA HIS A 536 4.45 2.76 -31.91
C HIS A 536 3.29 3.24 -31.02
N PRO A 537 3.53 4.22 -30.13
CA PRO A 537 2.46 4.89 -29.40
C PRO A 537 1.56 5.66 -30.36
N CYS A 538 0.26 5.64 -30.11
CA CYS A 538 -0.72 6.33 -30.94
C CYS A 538 -1.79 6.99 -30.06
N THR A 539 -2.46 7.98 -30.65
CA THR A 539 -3.63 8.64 -30.07
C THR A 539 -4.89 8.43 -30.90
N SER A 540 -4.72 8.00 -32.15
CA SER A 540 -5.80 7.60 -33.06
C SER A 540 -5.28 6.64 -34.14
N ASP A 541 -6.18 5.99 -34.86
CA ASP A 541 -5.84 5.09 -35.98
C ASP A 541 -5.03 5.79 -37.09
N ALA A 542 -5.13 7.13 -37.21
CA ALA A 542 -4.37 7.89 -38.20
C ALA A 542 -2.86 7.87 -37.94
N ASP A 543 -2.44 7.63 -36.70
CA ASP A 543 -1.02 7.51 -36.33
C ASP A 543 -0.44 6.16 -36.80
N CYS A 544 -1.31 5.16 -37.03
CA CYS A 544 -0.95 3.79 -37.35
C CYS A 544 -0.79 3.58 -38.86
N THR A 545 0.39 3.96 -39.36
CA THR A 545 0.69 3.94 -40.80
C THR A 545 1.07 2.57 -41.36
N THR A 546 1.42 1.60 -40.49
CA THR A 546 1.76 0.24 -40.91
C THR A 546 0.47 -0.55 -41.21
N PRO A 547 0.24 -1.05 -42.45
CA PRO A 547 -1.06 -1.60 -42.86
C PRO A 547 -1.59 -2.75 -42.00
N SER A 548 -0.70 -3.59 -41.46
CA SER A 548 -1.08 -4.70 -40.59
C SER A 548 -1.43 -4.26 -39.16
N TYR A 549 -0.97 -3.08 -38.73
CA TYR A 549 -1.15 -2.55 -37.38
C TYR A 549 -2.05 -1.31 -37.38
N ALA A 550 -3.11 -1.31 -38.18
CA ALA A 550 -3.89 -0.10 -38.49
C ALA A 550 -4.82 0.42 -37.38
N SER A 551 -4.86 -0.23 -36.20
CA SER A 551 -5.77 0.13 -35.11
C SER A 551 -5.00 0.68 -33.92
N CYS A 552 -5.42 1.83 -33.39
CA CYS A 552 -4.81 2.39 -32.20
C CYS A 552 -5.58 1.93 -30.94
N GLU A 553 -5.02 0.95 -30.23
CA GLU A 553 -5.70 0.25 -29.13
C GLU A 553 -4.77 0.03 -27.94
N GLN A 554 -5.36 -0.25 -26.77
CA GLN A 554 -4.64 -0.94 -25.70
C GLN A 554 -5.03 -2.43 -25.72
N ARG A 555 -4.53 -3.26 -24.80
CA ARG A 555 -4.84 -4.70 -24.84
C ARG A 555 -6.34 -4.99 -24.69
N ASP A 556 -6.89 -4.65 -23.53
CA ASP A 556 -8.33 -4.66 -23.29
C ASP A 556 -8.79 -3.29 -22.79
N GLN A 557 -9.87 -2.77 -23.37
CA GLN A 557 -10.41 -1.45 -23.02
C GLN A 557 -10.73 -1.32 -21.53
N GLY A 558 -10.70 -0.09 -21.01
CA GLY A 558 -10.93 0.19 -19.60
C GLY A 558 -9.63 0.22 -18.80
N ALA A 559 -9.72 0.08 -17.48
CA ALA A 559 -8.57 0.19 -16.58
C ALA A 559 -8.75 -0.67 -15.33
N PHE A 560 -7.70 -1.34 -14.87
CA PHE A 560 -7.64 -1.95 -13.53
C PHE A 560 -8.84 -2.88 -13.21
N ARG A 561 -9.21 -3.76 -14.14
CA ARG A 561 -10.38 -4.66 -14.11
C ARG A 561 -11.74 -3.99 -14.28
N GLN A 562 -11.76 -2.69 -14.54
CA GLN A 562 -12.97 -1.91 -14.78
C GLN A 562 -13.14 -1.69 -16.28
N GLY A 563 -13.81 -2.64 -16.96
CA GLY A 563 -14.06 -2.56 -18.42
C GLY A 563 -14.92 -1.36 -18.85
N SER A 564 -15.65 -0.73 -17.92
CA SER A 564 -16.43 0.49 -18.13
C SER A 564 -15.70 1.78 -17.73
N ALA A 565 -14.42 1.70 -17.37
CA ALA A 565 -13.63 2.87 -16.97
C ALA A 565 -13.60 3.93 -18.07
N ALA A 566 -13.96 5.15 -17.70
CA ALA A 566 -13.90 6.35 -18.52
C ALA A 566 -12.76 7.27 -18.14
N THR A 567 -12.46 7.39 -16.85
CA THR A 567 -11.38 8.25 -16.35
C THR A 567 -10.67 7.56 -15.20
N VAL A 568 -9.35 7.67 -15.18
CA VAL A 568 -8.50 7.32 -14.05
C VAL A 568 -7.90 8.60 -13.53
N PHE A 569 -7.93 8.83 -12.23
CA PHE A 569 -7.21 9.95 -11.63
C PHE A 569 -6.67 9.60 -10.24
N GLU A 570 -5.56 10.23 -9.92
CA GLU A 570 -4.92 10.23 -8.61
C GLU A 570 -4.78 11.68 -8.14
N VAL A 571 -4.90 11.91 -6.85
CA VAL A 571 -4.88 13.22 -6.23
C VAL A 571 -3.64 13.29 -5.34
N GLY A 572 -2.70 14.18 -5.64
CA GLY A 572 -1.55 14.45 -4.77
C GLY A 572 -1.93 15.28 -3.54
N ALA A 573 -0.93 15.57 -2.71
CA ALA A 573 -1.05 16.50 -1.61
C ALA A 573 0.26 17.29 -1.46
N PRO A 574 0.25 18.62 -1.58
CA PRO A 574 1.42 19.46 -1.32
C PRO A 574 1.92 19.31 0.12
N ALA A 575 3.21 19.50 0.33
CA ALA A 575 3.84 19.37 1.65
C ALA A 575 3.45 20.47 2.65
N GLY A 576 2.84 21.57 2.19
CA GLY A 576 2.78 22.81 2.96
C GLY A 576 4.15 23.52 2.98
N SER A 577 4.29 24.51 3.86
CA SER A 577 5.52 25.30 3.95
C SER A 577 6.69 24.46 4.50
N MET A 578 7.70 24.24 3.66
CA MET A 578 8.96 23.54 3.98
C MET A 578 10.10 24.50 4.38
N ILE A 579 9.80 25.80 4.54
CA ILE A 579 10.77 26.87 4.86
C ILE A 579 11.48 26.66 6.21
N ASP A 580 10.89 25.88 7.12
CA ASP A 580 11.47 25.52 8.40
C ASP A 580 12.59 24.46 8.30
N GLY A 581 12.79 23.86 7.12
CA GLY A 581 13.76 22.80 6.89
C GLY A 581 13.40 21.46 7.54
N ALA A 582 12.17 21.31 8.06
CA ALA A 582 11.67 20.05 8.59
C ALA A 582 11.08 19.18 7.46
N ALA A 583 10.93 17.89 7.74
CA ALA A 583 10.20 16.98 6.86
C ALA A 583 8.69 17.18 7.07
N HIS A 584 7.95 17.38 5.97
CA HIS A 584 6.50 17.55 5.97
C HIS A 584 5.82 16.49 5.12
N SER A 585 4.68 15.98 5.60
CA SER A 585 3.92 14.97 4.86
C SER A 585 3.45 15.51 3.51
N SER A 586 3.72 14.76 2.45
CA SER A 586 3.41 15.09 1.07
C SER A 586 2.99 13.84 0.32
N ARG A 587 2.29 14.01 -0.78
CA ARG A 587 1.88 12.91 -1.65
C ARG A 587 2.10 13.27 -3.10
N LEU A 588 2.99 12.52 -3.75
CA LEU A 588 3.20 12.57 -5.19
C LEU A 588 2.31 11.53 -5.87
N VAL A 589 1.76 11.87 -7.03
CA VAL A 589 0.93 10.96 -7.82
C VAL A 589 1.31 11.02 -9.30
N SER A 590 1.00 9.94 -10.03
CA SER A 590 1.13 9.90 -11.48
C SER A 590 0.18 8.89 -12.10
N VAL A 591 -0.45 9.27 -13.21
CA VAL A 591 -1.16 8.36 -14.12
C VAL A 591 -0.39 8.32 -15.44
N PHE A 592 -0.05 7.13 -15.91
CA PHE A 592 0.89 6.91 -17.01
C PHE A 592 0.44 5.75 -17.91
N CYS A 593 1.20 5.50 -18.98
CA CYS A 593 1.02 4.30 -19.80
C CYS A 593 2.09 3.27 -19.53
N VAL A 594 1.66 2.01 -19.48
CA VAL A 594 2.54 0.85 -19.47
C VAL A 594 2.51 0.23 -20.87
N PRO A 595 3.64 0.20 -21.60
CA PRO A 595 3.71 -0.46 -22.90
C PRO A 595 3.61 -1.99 -22.79
N PRO A 596 3.46 -2.72 -23.91
CA PRO A 596 3.64 -4.17 -23.89
C PRO A 596 5.05 -4.54 -23.41
N THR A 597 5.16 -5.67 -22.69
CA THR A 597 6.45 -6.31 -22.41
C THR A 597 6.93 -7.17 -23.58
N PHE A 598 6.03 -7.52 -24.50
CA PHE A 598 6.20 -8.54 -25.54
C PHE A 598 6.48 -9.93 -24.95
N ASN A 599 6.10 -10.14 -23.69
CA ASN A 599 6.01 -11.46 -23.10
C ASN A 599 4.54 -11.88 -23.03
N PRO A 600 4.08 -12.84 -23.86
CA PRO A 600 2.66 -13.19 -23.95
C PRO A 600 2.02 -13.56 -22.61
N ALA A 601 2.76 -14.19 -21.69
CA ALA A 601 2.23 -14.58 -20.38
C ALA A 601 2.05 -13.38 -19.45
N ILE A 602 3.01 -12.44 -19.43
CA ILE A 602 2.91 -11.22 -18.63
C ILE A 602 1.89 -10.28 -19.22
N ASP A 603 1.96 -9.99 -20.51
CA ASP A 603 1.01 -9.10 -21.17
C ASP A 603 -0.41 -9.65 -21.05
N ALA A 604 -0.57 -10.99 -21.02
CA ALA A 604 -1.85 -11.62 -20.71
C ALA A 604 -2.32 -11.45 -19.26
N ALA A 605 -1.45 -11.67 -18.29
CA ALA A 605 -1.82 -11.58 -16.89
C ALA A 605 -2.00 -10.13 -16.42
N ALA A 606 -1.08 -9.25 -16.83
CA ALA A 606 -1.05 -7.84 -16.46
C ALA A 606 -1.92 -6.97 -17.39
N ASP A 607 -2.44 -7.54 -18.47
CA ASP A 607 -3.28 -6.86 -19.46
C ASP A 607 -2.61 -5.61 -20.06
N LEU A 608 -1.41 -5.84 -20.61
CA LEU A 608 -0.53 -4.82 -21.16
C LEU A 608 -0.48 -4.88 -22.69
N PRO A 609 -0.41 -3.73 -23.39
CA PRO A 609 -0.36 -2.37 -22.86
C PRO A 609 -1.67 -1.94 -22.21
N GLY A 610 -1.55 -1.04 -21.24
CA GLY A 610 -2.68 -0.50 -20.49
C GLY A 610 -2.29 0.71 -19.64
N PRO A 611 -3.27 1.37 -19.00
CA PRO A 611 -2.98 2.46 -18.07
C PRO A 611 -2.19 1.97 -16.86
N GLY A 612 -1.50 2.89 -16.20
CA GLY A 612 -0.92 2.73 -14.89
C GLY A 612 -1.25 3.93 -14.00
N ALA A 613 -1.41 3.70 -12.69
CA ALA A 613 -1.64 4.76 -11.71
C ALA A 613 -0.85 4.44 -10.44
N VAL A 614 -0.20 5.45 -9.87
CA VAL A 614 0.58 5.31 -8.64
C VAL A 614 0.37 6.52 -7.74
N SER A 615 0.31 6.25 -6.44
CA SER A 615 0.41 7.26 -5.41
C SER A 615 1.58 6.94 -4.48
N LEU A 616 2.40 7.95 -4.20
CA LEU A 616 3.58 7.91 -3.34
C LEU A 616 3.35 8.87 -2.17
N PRO A 617 2.70 8.41 -1.09
CA PRO A 617 2.72 9.15 0.17
C PRO A 617 4.13 9.13 0.74
N GLY A 618 4.52 10.20 1.42
CA GLY A 618 5.87 10.36 1.94
C GLY A 618 6.07 11.67 2.68
N HIS A 619 7.33 12.05 2.85
CA HIS A 619 7.71 13.34 3.42
C HIS A 619 8.65 14.08 2.48
N ALA A 620 8.39 15.37 2.28
CA ALA A 620 9.25 16.28 1.53
C ALA A 620 10.03 17.17 2.50
N GLN A 621 11.32 17.38 2.24
CA GLN A 621 12.20 18.19 3.08
C GLN A 621 13.21 18.99 2.25
N LEU A 622 13.37 20.27 2.58
CA LEU A 622 14.47 21.09 2.04
C LEU A 622 15.74 20.90 2.87
N LEU A 623 16.85 20.64 2.19
CA LEU A 623 18.16 20.41 2.80
C LEU A 623 19.19 21.44 2.29
N PRO A 624 20.16 21.82 3.15
CA PRO A 624 21.24 22.73 2.78
C PRO A 624 22.24 22.12 1.81
#